data_AF-A0A8C0WRU9-F1
#
_entry.id   AF-A0A8C0WRU9-F1
#
_cell.length_a   1.000
_cell.length_b   1.000
_cell.length_c   1.000
_cell.angle_alpha   90.00
_cell.angle_beta   90.00
_cell.angle_gamma   90.00
#
_symmetry.space_group_name_H-M   'P 1'
#
loop_
_entity.id
_entity.type
_entity.pdbx_description
1 polymer ?
#
loop_
_entity_poly.entity_id
_entity_poly.type
_entity_poly.pdbx_seq_one_letter_code
_entity_poly.pdbx_strand_id
1 'polypeptide(L)'
;MATVAREDGVHSQERKPRGCEHYDRGCLLKAPCCDKLYTCRLCHDNNEDHQLDRFKVKEVQCINCEKIQHAQQTCEDCSTLFGEYYCSICHLFDKDKKQYHCENCGICSFLLYNFIYIPTFNI
;
A
#
# COMPACT_ATOMS: atom_id res chain seq x y z
N MET A 1 7.43 4.79 56.34
CA MET A 1 7.55 5.78 55.25
C MET A 1 8.52 5.21 54.22
N ALA A 2 8.20 5.39 52.93
CA ALA A 2 8.89 4.92 51.71
C ALA A 2 8.51 3.52 51.18
N THR A 3 7.37 3.45 50.48
CA THR A 3 7.10 2.47 49.42
C THR A 3 7.74 2.97 48.12
N VAL A 4 8.70 2.25 47.55
CA VAL A 4 9.27 2.58 46.23
C VAL A 4 8.39 1.90 45.17
N ALA A 5 7.62 2.71 44.45
CA ALA A 5 6.83 2.28 43.30
C ALA A 5 7.76 1.93 42.13
N ARG A 6 7.45 0.83 41.43
CA ARG A 6 8.14 0.39 40.20
C ARG A 6 7.57 1.18 39.03
N GLU A 7 8.44 1.82 38.25
CA GLU A 7 8.06 2.63 37.09
C GLU A 7 7.78 1.70 35.90
N ASP A 8 6.52 1.64 35.47
CA ASP A 8 6.10 0.94 34.26
C ASP A 8 6.53 1.73 33.02
N GLY A 9 7.43 1.15 32.23
CA GLY A 9 7.89 1.70 30.95
C GLY A 9 6.79 1.65 29.90
N VAL A 10 6.14 2.79 29.65
CA VAL A 10 5.23 2.99 28.52
C VAL A 10 6.05 3.11 27.25
N HIS A 11 6.18 2.01 26.50
CA HIS A 11 6.73 2.04 25.15
C HIS A 11 5.68 2.65 24.21
N SER A 12 5.79 3.95 23.97
CA SER A 12 4.97 4.65 22.98
C SER A 12 5.40 4.21 21.58
N GLN A 13 4.72 3.20 21.03
CA GLN A 13 4.91 2.80 19.64
C GLN A 13 4.47 3.95 18.73
N GLU A 14 5.42 4.61 18.06
CA GLU A 14 5.13 5.55 16.98
C GLU A 14 4.36 4.80 15.88
N ARG A 15 3.08 5.15 15.70
CA ARG A 15 2.25 4.56 14.65
C ARG A 15 2.84 4.97 13.30
N LYS A 16 3.30 4.00 12.51
CA LYS A 16 3.74 4.23 11.13
C LYS A 16 2.63 4.95 10.36
N PRO A 17 2.95 5.99 9.56
CA PRO A 17 1.95 6.75 8.84
C PRO A 17 1.17 5.83 7.89
N ARG A 18 -0.16 6.01 7.85
CA ARG A 18 -1.03 5.31 6.91
C ARG A 18 -0.85 5.91 5.52
N GLY A 19 -0.29 5.13 4.61
CA GLY A 19 -0.09 5.51 3.22
C GLY A 19 1.01 6.55 2.99
N CYS A 20 0.94 7.17 1.82
CA CYS A 20 1.84 8.20 1.29
C CYS A 20 1.05 9.17 0.42
N GLU A 21 1.71 10.17 -0.17
CA GLU A 21 1.07 11.12 -1.10
C GLU A 21 0.40 10.45 -2.31
N HIS A 22 0.89 9.28 -2.73
CA HIS A 22 0.37 8.54 -3.87
C HIS A 22 -0.91 7.77 -3.54
N TYR A 23 -0.91 7.05 -2.42
CA TYR A 23 -1.95 6.09 -2.04
C TYR A 23 -2.16 6.06 -0.53
N ASP A 24 -3.42 5.97 -0.12
CA ASP A 24 -3.81 5.79 1.29
C ASP A 24 -3.95 4.29 1.59
N ARG A 25 -3.05 3.75 2.41
CA ARG A 25 -2.96 2.30 2.63
C ARG A 25 -2.44 1.89 4.00
N GLY A 26 -2.94 0.77 4.48
CA GLY A 26 -2.62 0.17 5.78
C GLY A 26 -1.48 -0.86 5.75
N CYS A 27 -0.73 -0.97 4.66
CA CYS A 27 0.36 -1.94 4.53
C CYS A 27 1.56 -1.40 3.72
N LEU A 28 2.73 -1.98 3.96
CA LEU A 28 3.92 -1.83 3.13
C LEU A 28 4.01 -3.01 2.15
N LEU A 29 4.39 -2.76 0.91
CA LEU A 29 4.68 -3.79 -0.08
C LEU A 29 6.07 -4.36 0.17
N LYS A 30 6.21 -5.69 0.16
CA LYS A 30 7.52 -6.33 0.08
C LYS A 30 7.93 -6.44 -1.39
N ALA A 31 8.95 -5.70 -1.78
CA ALA A 31 9.44 -5.64 -3.15
C ALA A 31 10.17 -6.94 -3.51
N PRO A 32 9.69 -7.76 -4.47
CA PRO A 32 10.34 -9.03 -4.82
C PRO A 32 11.67 -8.86 -5.55
N CYS A 33 12.01 -7.65 -5.99
CA CYS A 33 13.29 -7.34 -6.64
C CYS A 33 14.44 -7.14 -5.64
N CYS A 34 14.16 -6.71 -4.41
CA CYS A 34 15.19 -6.32 -3.45
C CYS A 34 14.86 -6.69 -1.99
N ASP A 35 13.73 -7.36 -1.74
CA ASP A 35 13.20 -7.78 -0.43
C ASP A 35 12.99 -6.65 0.59
N LYS A 36 13.04 -5.39 0.15
CA LYS A 36 12.78 -4.21 0.97
C LYS A 36 11.29 -3.89 1.05
N LEU A 37 10.91 -3.16 2.09
CA LEU A 37 9.53 -2.76 2.36
C LEU A 37 9.31 -1.30 1.99
N TYR A 38 8.27 -1.05 1.19
CA TYR A 38 7.93 0.28 0.72
C TYR A 38 6.43 0.53 0.82
N THR A 39 6.04 1.76 1.14
CA THR A 39 4.62 2.12 1.20
C THR A 39 3.93 1.83 -0.14
N CYS A 40 4.55 2.23 -1.25
CA CYS A 40 4.03 1.91 -2.57
C CYS A 40 5.13 1.78 -3.63
N ARG A 41 4.75 1.37 -4.85
CA ARG A 41 5.68 1.23 -5.97
C ARG A 41 6.39 2.54 -6.31
N LEU A 42 5.68 3.67 -6.28
CA LEU A 42 6.26 4.97 -6.63
C LEU A 42 7.28 5.41 -5.57
N CYS A 43 7.02 5.11 -4.30
CA CYS A 43 8.00 5.33 -3.23
C CYS A 43 9.23 4.42 -3.40
N HIS A 44 9.05 3.16 -3.80
CA HIS A 44 10.18 2.28 -4.14
C HIS A 44 11.00 2.87 -5.30
N ASP A 45 10.34 3.15 -6.42
CA ASP A 45 10.96 3.61 -7.67
C ASP A 45 11.71 4.95 -7.51
N ASN A 46 11.34 5.76 -6.52
CA ASN A 46 12.02 7.02 -6.19
C ASN A 46 13.22 6.85 -5.25
N ASN A 47 13.32 5.72 -4.52
CA ASN A 47 14.40 5.45 -3.56
C ASN A 47 15.38 4.36 -4.05
N GLU A 48 15.09 3.73 -5.17
CA GLU A 48 15.90 2.68 -5.77
C GLU A 48 16.29 3.05 -7.21
N ASP A 49 17.37 2.44 -7.70
CA ASP A 49 17.86 2.60 -9.09
C ASP A 49 17.13 1.69 -10.10
N HIS A 50 16.07 1.02 -9.66
CA HIS A 50 15.27 0.08 -10.44
C HIS A 50 13.78 0.23 -10.12
N GLN A 51 12.95 -0.34 -10.99
CA GLN A 51 11.50 -0.23 -10.89
C GLN A 51 10.86 -1.49 -10.28
N LEU A 52 9.82 -1.30 -9.47
CA LEU A 52 9.04 -2.38 -8.89
C LEU A 52 8.02 -2.94 -9.88
N ASP A 53 8.13 -4.23 -10.16
CA ASP A 53 7.09 -4.97 -10.88
C ASP A 53 5.90 -5.27 -9.95
N ARG A 54 4.87 -4.42 -10.04
CA ARG A 54 3.64 -4.51 -9.23
C ARG A 54 2.91 -5.86 -9.34
N PHE A 55 3.06 -6.58 -10.45
CA PHE A 55 2.37 -7.86 -10.66
C PHE A 55 3.05 -9.00 -9.92
N LYS A 56 4.32 -8.84 -9.53
CA LYS A 56 5.11 -9.86 -8.82
C LYS A 56 5.06 -9.73 -7.30
N VAL A 57 4.49 -8.66 -6.77
CA VAL A 57 4.33 -8.48 -5.33
C VAL A 57 3.43 -9.59 -4.78
N LYS A 58 3.88 -10.32 -3.76
CA LYS A 58 3.12 -11.43 -3.14
C LYS A 58 2.84 -11.23 -1.67
N GLU A 59 3.66 -10.41 -1.02
CA GLU A 59 3.66 -10.23 0.43
C GLU A 59 3.57 -8.75 0.77
N VAL A 60 2.88 -8.47 1.87
CA VAL A 60 2.73 -7.13 2.44
C VAL A 60 2.94 -7.21 3.95
N GLN A 61 3.41 -6.11 4.54
CA GLN A 61 3.52 -5.96 5.98
C GLN A 61 2.44 -5.01 6.50
N CYS A 62 1.67 -5.44 7.50
CA CYS A 62 0.70 -4.59 8.19
C CYS A 62 1.42 -3.42 8.90
N ILE A 63 0.94 -2.18 8.74
CA ILE A 63 1.53 -1.04 9.47
C ILE A 63 1.14 -1.00 10.96
N ASN A 64 0.06 -1.68 11.34
CA ASN A 64 -0.48 -1.64 12.70
C ASN A 64 0.10 -2.72 13.63
N CYS A 65 0.27 -3.95 13.13
CA CYS A 65 0.80 -5.07 13.92
C CYS A 65 2.08 -5.68 13.35
N GLU A 66 2.61 -5.12 12.26
CA GLU A 66 3.90 -5.51 11.65
C GLU A 66 3.98 -6.94 11.11
N LYS A 67 2.87 -7.69 11.10
CA LYS A 67 2.78 -9.01 10.48
C LYS A 67 3.05 -8.93 8.98
N ILE A 68 4.00 -9.74 8.50
CA ILE A 68 4.18 -10.03 7.08
C ILE A 68 3.20 -11.15 6.70
N GLN A 69 2.47 -10.95 5.62
CA GLN A 69 1.43 -11.87 5.16
C GLN A 69 1.26 -11.77 3.63
N HIS A 70 0.49 -12.70 3.06
CA HIS A 70 0.13 -12.62 1.65
C HIS A 70 -0.69 -11.35 1.35
N ALA A 71 -0.48 -10.81 0.15
CA ALA A 71 -1.20 -9.65 -0.34
C ALA A 71 -2.71 -9.95 -0.41
N GLN A 72 -3.47 -9.25 0.42
CA GLN A 72 -4.92 -9.36 0.54
C GLN A 72 -5.46 -8.07 1.14
N GLN A 73 -6.77 -7.84 1.10
CA GLN A 73 -7.35 -6.54 1.47
C GLN A 73 -7.24 -6.19 2.97
N THR A 74 -7.10 -7.20 3.84
CA THR A 74 -7.19 -7.02 5.30
C THR A 74 -6.08 -7.79 6.01
N CYS A 75 -5.57 -7.24 7.12
CA CYS A 75 -4.62 -7.94 7.97
C CYS A 75 -5.25 -9.23 8.55
N GLU A 76 -4.52 -10.33 8.50
CA GLU A 76 -4.98 -11.63 9.03
C GLU A 76 -4.98 -11.69 10.57
N ASP A 77 -4.27 -10.77 11.23
CA ASP A 77 -4.03 -10.81 12.66
C ASP A 77 -4.83 -9.74 13.41
N CYS A 78 -4.70 -8.47 13.00
CA CYS A 78 -5.39 -7.35 13.64
C CYS A 78 -6.59 -6.81 12.85
N SER A 79 -6.99 -7.49 11.77
CA SER A 79 -8.14 -7.12 10.93
C SER A 79 -8.11 -5.70 10.34
N THR A 80 -6.93 -5.08 10.28
CA THR A 80 -6.74 -3.75 9.70
C THR A 80 -7.03 -3.78 8.20
N LEU A 81 -7.90 -2.88 7.73
CA LEU A 81 -8.17 -2.71 6.31
C LEU A 81 -7.00 -1.98 5.62
N PHE A 82 -6.36 -2.65 4.66
CA PHE A 82 -5.22 -2.08 3.94
C PHE A 82 -5.63 -1.07 2.86
N GLY A 83 -6.84 -1.17 2.34
CA GLY A 83 -7.42 -0.19 1.40
C GLY A 83 -8.89 -0.49 1.16
N GLU A 84 -9.70 0.55 1.00
CA GLU A 84 -11.10 0.40 0.61
C GLU A 84 -11.20 -0.22 -0.79
N TYR A 85 -10.27 0.17 -1.67
CA TYR A 85 -10.04 -0.47 -2.95
C TYR A 85 -8.81 -1.37 -2.87
N TYR A 86 -9.00 -2.63 -3.26
CA TYR A 86 -7.92 -3.59 -3.45
C TYR A 86 -8.04 -4.24 -4.84
N CYS A 87 -6.95 -4.20 -5.61
CA CYS A 87 -6.83 -4.98 -6.83
C CYS A 87 -5.77 -6.08 -6.65
N SER A 88 -6.19 -7.34 -6.71
CA SER A 88 -5.33 -8.51 -6.59
C SER A 88 -4.40 -8.71 -7.79
N ILE A 89 -4.73 -8.15 -8.95
CA ILE A 89 -3.90 -8.24 -10.15
C ILE A 89 -2.73 -7.25 -10.05
N CYS A 90 -3.05 -5.99 -9.77
CA CYS A 90 -2.06 -4.91 -9.69
C CYS A 90 -1.40 -4.76 -8.32
N HIS A 91 -1.86 -5.49 -7.30
CA HIS A 91 -1.52 -5.31 -5.89
C HIS A 91 -1.62 -3.85 -5.43
N LEU A 92 -2.69 -3.17 -5.88
CA LEU A 92 -2.97 -1.78 -5.55
C LEU A 92 -3.90 -1.70 -4.34
N PHE A 93 -3.45 -1.00 -3.30
CA PHE A 93 -4.22 -0.66 -2.10
C PHE A 93 -4.39 0.85 -2.04
N ASP A 94 -5.62 1.33 -1.99
CA ASP A 94 -5.91 2.77 -1.88
C ASP A 94 -7.28 2.99 -1.20
N LYS A 95 -7.58 4.24 -0.85
CA LYS A 95 -8.97 4.67 -0.58
C LYS A 95 -9.80 4.62 -1.85
N ASP A 96 -11.13 4.55 -1.73
CA ASP A 96 -11.99 4.60 -2.92
C ASP A 96 -11.99 6.01 -3.53
N LYS A 97 -11.43 6.14 -4.73
CA LYS A 97 -11.46 7.34 -5.58
C LYS A 97 -12.19 7.03 -6.89
N LYS A 98 -13.06 6.01 -6.92
CA LYS A 98 -13.74 5.48 -8.12
C LYS A 98 -12.78 4.93 -9.18
N GLN A 99 -11.65 4.38 -8.73
CA GLN A 99 -10.75 3.60 -9.59
C GLN A 99 -11.33 2.21 -9.86
N TYR A 100 -10.96 1.66 -11.01
CA TYR A 100 -11.31 0.30 -11.41
C TYR A 100 -10.12 -0.34 -12.12
N HIS A 101 -10.11 -1.68 -12.17
CA HIS A 101 -9.15 -2.40 -13.00
C HIS A 101 -9.70 -2.46 -14.43
N CYS A 102 -8.95 -1.91 -15.39
CA CYS A 102 -9.31 -2.07 -16.79
C CYS A 102 -8.73 -3.39 -17.30
N GLU A 103 -9.59 -4.39 -17.52
CA GLU A 103 -9.19 -5.72 -18.02
C GLU A 103 -8.43 -5.63 -19.35
N ASN A 104 -8.84 -4.75 -20.26
CA ASN A 104 -8.20 -4.58 -21.55
C ASN A 104 -6.79 -3.98 -21.46
N CYS A 105 -6.54 -3.11 -20.46
CA CYS A 105 -5.24 -2.47 -20.27
C CYS A 105 -4.35 -3.23 -19.26
N GLY A 106 -4.93 -4.10 -18.44
CA GLY A 106 -4.25 -4.79 -17.34
C GLY A 106 -3.79 -3.86 -16.21
N ILE A 107 -4.39 -2.68 -16.06
CA ILE A 107 -4.00 -1.68 -15.05
C ILE A 107 -5.20 -1.01 -14.37
N CYS A 108 -5.01 -0.64 -13.11
CA CYS A 108 -5.96 0.21 -12.39
C CYS A 108 -5.93 1.64 -12.94
N SER A 109 -7.10 2.21 -13.23
CA SER A 109 -7.28 3.56 -13.76
C SER A 109 -8.44 4.26 -13.06
N PHE A 110 -8.45 5.59 -13.08
CA PHE A 110 -9.58 6.39 -12.59
C PHE A 110 -10.59 6.62 -13.71
N LEU A 111 -11.88 6.59 -13.38
CA LEU A 111 -12.92 7.13 -14.26
C LEU A 111 -12.86 8.65 -14.20
N LEU A 112 -12.10 9.27 -15.10
CA LEU A 112 -12.19 10.71 -15.31
C LEU A 112 -13.51 11.00 -16.01
N TYR A 113 -14.49 11.54 -15.29
CA TYR A 113 -15.76 12.06 -15.85
C TYR A 113 -15.56 13.27 -16.82
N ASN A 114 -14.37 13.47 -17.40
CA ASN A 114 -14.08 14.62 -18.27
C ASN A 114 -12.99 14.37 -19.33
N PHE A 115 -12.88 13.16 -19.88
CA PHE A 115 -12.05 12.93 -21.08
C PHE A 115 -12.84 12.25 -22.21
N ILE A 116 -13.92 12.91 -22.67
CA ILE A 116 -14.28 12.89 -24.10
C ILE A 116 -13.54 14.06 -24.74
N TYR A 117 -12.21 13.98 -24.82
CA TYR A 117 -11.42 14.78 -25.76
C TYR A 117 -10.07 14.07 -25.94
N ILE A 118 -10.08 13.03 -26.76
CA ILE A 118 -8.87 12.48 -27.35
C ILE A 118 -8.74 13.21 -28.71
N PRO A 119 -7.90 14.25 -28.87
CA PRO A 119 -7.52 14.66 -30.21
C PRO A 119 -6.61 13.56 -30.76
N THR A 120 -7.18 12.74 -31.64
CA THR A 120 -6.51 11.99 -32.70
C THR A 120 -5.10 11.45 -32.38
N PHE A 121 -5.00 10.16 -32.03
CA PHE A 121 -3.85 9.36 -32.46
C PHE A 121 -3.83 9.40 -33.99
N ASN A 122 -2.96 10.24 -34.56
CA ASN A 122 -2.44 10.05 -35.91
C ASN A 122 -1.30 9.03 -35.78
N ILE A 123 -1.56 7.81 -36.23
CA ILE A 123 -0.55 6.91 -36.79
C ILE A 123 -0.69 7.05 -38.30
#